data_AF-A0A9D8LFN2-F1
#
_entry.id   AF-A0A9D8LFN2-F1
#
_cell.length_a   1.000
_cell.length_b   1.000
_cell.length_c   1.000
_cell.angle_alpha   90.00
_cell.angle_beta   90.00
_cell.angle_gamma   90.00
#
_symmetry.space_group_name_H-M   'P 1'
#
loop_
_entity.id
_entity.type
_entity.pdbx_description
1 polymer ?
#
loop_
_entity_poly.entity_id
_entity_poly.type
_entity_poly.pdbx_seq_one_letter_code
_entity_poly.pdbx_strand_id
1 'polypeptide(L)'
;MKSRWTNVTVVTPSAEVAADLLIDGERIAGLVPAETSVGDDWQVIDGGGAILFPGSIDLLQHGYGEHLYNDTEQGAVAANSQVLLRNGVTGFLPSISCLPPKDMEPTLRRLAAQTREATGARALGVHSEGPVFGSPGAHNPENIQLPSVELAERMLAATDGRLKAVTLAPEKPGAEGFIRTLKAAGVSIHFGHSMARPEDIPRYVSWGIDAVTHMYNVMPTYPPGNMGVHVVSLTDALIAEPTLALGLVCDGIHVEPQMVRLLAQLPADRVFLETDAMKYAGTPGATFEFYP
;
A
#
# COMPACT_ATOMS: atom_id res chain seq x y z
N MET A 1 27.07 4.53 -13.24
CA MET A 1 27.72 5.86 -13.36
C MET A 1 27.73 6.47 -11.98
N LYS A 2 28.79 7.19 -11.61
CA LYS A 2 28.89 7.85 -10.31
C LYS A 2 28.34 9.27 -10.42
N SER A 3 27.45 9.66 -9.51
CA SER A 3 26.91 11.01 -9.44
C SER A 3 26.95 11.57 -8.02
N ARG A 4 27.21 12.87 -7.94
CA ARG A 4 27.25 13.65 -6.70
C ARG A 4 26.19 14.74 -6.81
N TRP A 5 25.16 14.65 -5.98
CA TRP A 5 24.12 15.67 -5.88
C TRP A 5 24.56 16.70 -4.83
N THR A 6 24.70 17.95 -5.25
CA THR A 6 25.14 19.07 -4.41
C THR A 6 24.00 20.05 -4.17
N ASN A 7 24.14 20.93 -3.17
CA ASN A 7 23.16 22.00 -2.90
C ASN A 7 21.74 21.42 -2.70
N VAL A 8 21.62 20.45 -1.79
CA VAL A 8 20.38 19.74 -1.46
C VAL A 8 20.24 19.55 0.04
N THR A 9 19.00 19.42 0.50
CA THR A 9 18.68 18.89 1.83
C THR A 9 18.24 17.45 1.67
N VAL A 10 19.00 16.51 2.24
CA VAL A 10 18.69 15.07 2.15
C VAL A 10 17.87 14.64 3.35
N VAL A 11 16.72 14.00 3.11
CA VAL A 11 15.89 13.42 4.16
C VAL A 11 16.32 11.98 4.42
N THR A 12 16.72 11.72 5.64
CA THR A 12 17.09 10.40 6.15
C THR A 12 16.01 9.88 7.11
N PRO A 13 16.03 8.60 7.52
CA PRO A 13 15.06 8.09 8.49
C PRO A 13 15.03 8.83 9.83
N SER A 14 16.09 9.55 10.19
CA SER A 14 16.23 10.20 11.50
C SER A 14 16.32 11.73 11.46
N ALA A 15 16.60 12.32 10.29
CA ALA A 15 16.84 13.76 10.19
C ALA A 15 16.85 14.26 8.75
N GLU A 16 16.62 15.56 8.59
CA GLU A 16 17.02 16.32 7.42
C GLU A 16 18.48 16.76 7.56
N VAL A 17 19.28 16.53 6.52
CA VAL A 17 20.73 16.78 6.54
C VAL A 17 21.13 17.61 5.33
N ALA A 18 21.76 18.75 5.56
CA ALA A 18 22.44 19.50 4.51
C ALA A 18 23.79 18.83 4.21
N ALA A 19 23.83 17.99 3.17
CA ALA A 19 25.00 17.23 2.73
C ALA A 19 24.87 16.88 1.26
N ASP A 20 26.01 16.57 0.63
CA ASP A 20 26.01 16.07 -0.73
C ASP A 20 25.72 14.56 -0.73
N LEU A 21 24.87 14.12 -1.66
CA LEU A 21 24.51 12.71 -1.84
C LEU A 21 25.37 12.08 -2.93
N LEU A 22 26.08 11.01 -2.59
CA LEU A 22 26.88 10.22 -3.51
C LEU A 22 26.11 8.98 -3.95
N ILE A 23 25.97 8.77 -5.25
CA ILE A 23 25.36 7.59 -5.87
C ILE A 23 26.40 6.90 -6.77
N ASP A 24 26.60 5.61 -6.59
CA ASP A 24 27.43 4.78 -7.47
C ASP A 24 26.57 3.66 -8.09
N GLY A 25 26.23 3.84 -9.36
CA GLY A 25 25.34 2.91 -10.06
C GLY A 25 23.94 2.90 -9.43
N GLU A 26 23.53 1.77 -8.87
CA GLU A 26 22.21 1.58 -8.24
C GLU A 26 22.23 1.77 -6.72
N ARG A 27 23.34 2.22 -6.14
CA ARG A 27 23.53 2.30 -4.69
C ARG A 27 23.84 3.70 -4.23
N ILE A 28 23.28 4.06 -3.08
CA ILE A 28 23.75 5.21 -2.30
C ILE A 28 25.14 4.85 -1.77
N ALA A 29 26.16 5.59 -2.20
CA ALA A 29 27.54 5.41 -1.77
C ALA A 29 27.82 6.13 -0.44
N GLY A 30 27.10 7.22 -0.16
CA GLY A 30 27.19 7.90 1.13
C GLY A 30 26.63 9.33 1.10
N LEU A 31 26.59 9.93 2.28
CA LEU A 31 26.38 11.36 2.49
C LEU A 31 27.70 11.97 2.94
N VAL A 32 28.12 13.06 2.31
CA VAL A 32 29.39 13.72 2.61
C VAL A 32 29.21 15.22 2.80
N PRO A 33 30.02 15.88 3.65
CA PRO A 33 30.06 17.35 3.70
C PRO A 33 30.35 17.97 2.33
N ALA A 34 29.79 19.14 2.04
CA ALA A 34 29.89 19.79 0.74
C ALA A 34 31.35 20.10 0.32
N GLU A 35 32.24 20.33 1.28
CA GLU A 35 33.67 20.55 1.07
C GLU A 35 34.47 19.27 0.78
N THR A 36 33.84 18.10 0.85
CA THR A 36 34.51 16.82 0.60
C THR A 36 35.01 16.74 -0.83
N SER A 37 36.31 16.48 -0.99
CA SER A 37 36.89 16.17 -2.28
C SER A 37 36.49 14.76 -2.71
N VAL A 38 35.97 14.63 -3.92
CA VAL A 38 35.69 13.36 -4.59
C VAL A 38 36.53 13.29 -5.86
N GLY A 39 36.71 12.09 -6.42
CA GLY A 39 37.44 11.91 -7.67
C GLY A 39 36.77 12.61 -8.86
N ASP A 40 37.54 12.85 -9.92
CA ASP A 40 37.05 13.50 -11.15
C ASP A 40 36.05 12.62 -11.94
N ASP A 41 35.89 11.36 -11.55
CA ASP A 41 34.94 10.41 -12.12
C ASP A 41 33.49 10.58 -11.63
N TRP A 42 33.24 11.52 -10.71
CA TRP A 42 31.92 11.84 -10.19
C TRP A 42 31.24 12.94 -11.02
N GLN A 43 30.11 12.62 -11.64
CA GLN A 43 29.28 13.63 -12.28
C GLN A 43 28.58 14.50 -11.23
N VAL A 44 28.90 15.80 -11.20
CA VAL A 44 28.25 16.76 -10.30
C VAL A 44 26.89 17.18 -10.85
N ILE A 45 25.87 17.10 -10.01
CA ILE A 45 24.49 17.51 -10.28
C ILE A 45 24.10 18.53 -9.21
N ASP A 46 23.89 19.78 -9.60
CA ASP A 46 23.38 20.81 -8.69
C ASP A 46 21.87 20.63 -8.50
N GLY A 47 21.43 20.33 -7.28
CA GLY A 47 20.03 20.16 -6.93
C GLY A 47 19.26 21.46 -6.69
N GLY A 48 19.91 22.63 -6.76
CA GLY A 48 19.23 23.92 -6.75
C GLY A 48 18.52 24.27 -5.44
N GLY A 49 18.97 23.72 -4.30
CA GLY A 49 18.34 23.89 -3.00
C GLY A 49 17.14 22.98 -2.77
N ALA A 50 16.91 21.97 -3.62
CA ALA A 50 15.81 21.03 -3.48
C ALA A 50 15.96 20.12 -2.25
N ILE A 51 14.83 19.58 -1.80
CA ILE A 51 14.80 18.51 -0.80
C ILE A 51 14.80 17.17 -1.52
N LEU A 52 15.74 16.29 -1.17
CA LEU A 52 15.81 14.92 -1.68
C LEU A 52 15.21 13.95 -0.66
N PHE A 53 14.12 13.30 -1.05
CA PHE A 53 13.50 12.21 -0.30
C PHE A 53 13.87 10.85 -0.90
N PRO A 54 13.89 9.78 -0.09
CA PRO A 54 13.77 8.43 -0.62
C PRO A 54 12.52 8.34 -1.49
N GLY A 55 12.61 7.64 -2.62
CA GLY A 55 11.45 7.46 -3.48
C GLY A 55 10.33 6.73 -2.75
N SER A 56 9.09 7.20 -2.91
CA SER A 56 7.93 6.67 -2.21
C SER A 56 7.60 5.25 -2.67
N ILE A 57 6.99 4.48 -1.77
CA ILE A 57 6.47 3.14 -2.03
C ILE A 57 4.96 3.16 -1.82
N ASP A 58 4.19 2.83 -2.86
CA ASP A 58 2.72 2.78 -2.80
C ASP A 58 2.21 1.33 -2.67
N LEU A 59 1.54 1.00 -1.58
CA LEU A 59 1.20 -0.37 -1.22
C LEU A 59 -0.22 -0.78 -1.62
N LEU A 60 -1.07 0.16 -2.03
CA LEU A 60 -2.42 -0.11 -2.52
C LEU A 60 -2.74 0.83 -3.67
N GLN A 61 -2.86 0.25 -4.86
CA GLN A 61 -3.10 0.99 -6.09
C GLN A 61 -3.77 0.07 -7.12
N HIS A 62 -4.98 0.39 -7.55
CA HIS A 62 -5.77 -0.41 -8.51
C HIS A 62 -5.54 -0.03 -9.96
N GLY A 63 -4.99 1.16 -10.21
CA GLY A 63 -4.61 1.63 -11.53
C GLY A 63 -3.81 2.92 -11.47
N TYR A 64 -3.34 3.36 -12.62
CA TYR A 64 -2.76 4.69 -12.83
C TYR A 64 -2.88 5.05 -14.30
N GLY A 65 -2.58 6.30 -14.66
CA GLY A 65 -2.55 6.71 -16.06
C GLY A 65 -3.87 6.35 -16.73
N GLU A 66 -3.84 5.44 -17.71
CA GLU A 66 -5.05 4.99 -18.41
C GLU A 66 -5.47 3.55 -18.09
N HIS A 67 -4.69 2.81 -17.28
CA HIS A 67 -4.87 1.36 -17.11
C HIS A 67 -5.26 0.96 -15.68
N LEU A 68 -6.23 0.03 -15.59
CA LEU A 68 -6.55 -0.72 -14.38
C LEU A 68 -5.77 -2.03 -14.35
N TYR A 69 -5.38 -2.48 -13.16
CA TYR A 69 -4.69 -3.75 -12.99
C TYR A 69 -5.62 -4.96 -13.06
N ASN A 70 -6.91 -4.80 -12.73
CA ASN A 70 -7.93 -5.84 -12.89
C ASN A 70 -8.09 -6.30 -14.34
N ASP A 71 -7.94 -5.38 -15.29
CA ASP A 71 -8.11 -5.64 -16.72
C ASP A 71 -6.96 -6.51 -17.25
N THR A 72 -5.79 -6.46 -16.61
CA THR A 72 -4.57 -7.18 -17.01
C THR A 72 -4.22 -6.98 -18.48
N GLU A 73 -4.49 -5.79 -19.01
CA GLU A 73 -4.13 -5.39 -20.37
C GLU A 73 -2.61 -5.53 -20.55
N GLN A 74 -2.18 -6.04 -21.71
CA GLN A 74 -0.76 -6.27 -21.98
C GLN A 74 0.02 -4.95 -21.89
N GLY A 75 1.09 -4.93 -21.08
CA GLY A 75 1.91 -3.74 -20.87
C GLY A 75 1.34 -2.70 -19.91
N ALA A 76 0.15 -2.91 -19.32
CA ALA A 76 -0.46 -1.98 -18.37
C ALA A 76 0.45 -1.64 -17.18
N VAL A 77 1.06 -2.65 -16.55
CA VAL A 77 1.98 -2.43 -15.42
C VAL A 77 3.24 -1.67 -15.87
N ALA A 78 3.77 -1.97 -17.06
CA ALA A 78 4.91 -1.27 -17.61
C ALA A 78 4.59 0.22 -17.86
N ALA A 79 3.44 0.51 -18.50
CA ALA A 79 2.97 1.86 -18.75
C ALA A 79 2.76 2.64 -17.45
N ASN A 80 2.03 2.08 -16.48
CA ASN A 80 1.79 2.72 -15.20
C ASN A 80 3.11 2.97 -14.44
N SER A 81 4.05 2.01 -14.46
CA SER A 81 5.35 2.15 -13.78
C SER A 81 6.15 3.37 -14.26
N GLN A 82 6.05 3.74 -15.54
CA GLN A 82 6.75 4.91 -16.09
C GLN A 82 6.14 6.23 -15.60
N VAL A 83 4.81 6.28 -15.48
CA VAL A 83 4.11 7.49 -15.05
C VAL A 83 4.28 7.73 -13.55
N LEU A 84 4.34 6.68 -12.74
CA LEU A 84 4.53 6.75 -11.29
C LEU A 84 5.79 7.52 -10.88
N LEU A 85 6.89 7.38 -11.62
CA LEU A 85 8.14 8.11 -11.36
C LEU A 85 7.97 9.64 -11.39
N ARG A 86 7.03 10.15 -12.21
CA ARG A 86 6.73 11.60 -12.29
C ARG A 86 6.12 12.15 -11.00
N ASN A 87 5.60 11.27 -10.15
CA ASN A 87 4.99 11.59 -8.86
C ASN A 87 5.87 11.17 -7.68
N GLY A 88 7.15 10.83 -7.92
CA GLY A 88 8.08 10.43 -6.88
C GLY A 88 7.90 8.99 -6.35
N VAL A 89 7.00 8.20 -6.94
CA VAL A 89 6.78 6.79 -6.58
C VAL A 89 7.80 5.92 -7.32
N THR A 90 8.62 5.19 -6.56
CA THR A 90 9.70 4.36 -7.11
C THR A 90 9.51 2.87 -6.86
N GLY A 91 8.61 2.51 -5.94
CA GLY A 91 8.15 1.14 -5.72
C GLY A 91 6.64 1.12 -5.56
N PHE A 92 5.97 0.05 -6.00
CA PHE A 92 4.53 -0.07 -5.82
C PHE A 92 4.03 -1.51 -5.83
N LEU A 93 2.80 -1.72 -5.32
CA LEU A 93 2.04 -2.97 -5.43
C LEU A 93 0.81 -2.75 -6.33
N PRO A 94 0.84 -3.19 -7.60
CA PRO A 94 -0.39 -3.25 -8.38
C PRO A 94 -1.40 -4.18 -7.70
N SER A 95 -2.60 -3.65 -7.51
CA SER A 95 -3.61 -4.24 -6.63
C SER A 95 -4.85 -4.67 -7.42
N ILE A 96 -5.32 -5.89 -7.16
CA ILE A 96 -6.64 -6.31 -7.64
C ILE A 96 -7.69 -5.94 -6.61
N SER A 97 -8.90 -5.62 -7.08
CA SER A 97 -10.08 -5.50 -6.19
C SER A 97 -10.79 -6.86 -6.08
N CYS A 98 -11.92 -6.91 -5.35
CA CYS A 98 -12.70 -8.15 -5.25
C CYS A 98 -13.39 -8.54 -6.58
N LEU A 99 -12.72 -9.42 -7.31
CA LEU A 99 -13.14 -9.97 -8.59
C LEU A 99 -14.10 -11.17 -8.46
N PRO A 100 -14.88 -11.49 -9.51
CA PRO A 100 -15.65 -12.73 -9.54
C PRO A 100 -14.75 -13.95 -9.24
N PRO A 101 -15.22 -14.96 -8.48
CA PRO A 101 -14.39 -16.08 -8.06
C PRO A 101 -13.67 -16.82 -9.21
N LYS A 102 -14.32 -16.89 -10.37
CA LYS A 102 -13.77 -17.49 -11.60
C LYS A 102 -12.61 -16.70 -12.22
N ASP A 103 -12.56 -15.39 -11.98
CA ASP A 103 -11.63 -14.46 -12.63
C ASP A 103 -10.44 -14.12 -11.74
N MET A 104 -10.57 -14.28 -10.41
CA MET A 104 -9.52 -13.95 -9.43
C MET A 104 -8.18 -14.61 -9.73
N GLU A 105 -8.12 -15.95 -9.82
CA GLU A 105 -6.85 -16.65 -10.07
C GLU A 105 -6.24 -16.35 -11.45
N PRO A 106 -6.99 -16.37 -12.58
CA PRO A 106 -6.46 -15.94 -13.86
C PRO A 106 -5.89 -14.51 -13.83
N THR A 107 -6.58 -13.58 -13.18
CA THR A 107 -6.15 -12.18 -13.08
C THR A 107 -4.90 -12.05 -12.20
N LEU A 108 -4.86 -12.68 -11.02
CA LEU A 108 -3.67 -12.73 -10.18
C LEU A 108 -2.45 -13.28 -10.92
N ARG A 109 -2.64 -14.35 -11.71
CA ARG A 109 -1.56 -14.96 -12.50
C ARG A 109 -1.01 -14.02 -13.56
N ARG A 110 -1.89 -13.36 -14.32
CA ARG A 110 -1.47 -12.41 -15.35
C ARG A 110 -0.82 -11.18 -14.74
N LEU A 111 -1.41 -10.62 -13.68
CA LEU A 111 -0.85 -9.45 -13.01
C LEU A 111 0.52 -9.75 -12.38
N ALA A 112 0.67 -10.89 -11.71
CA ALA A 112 1.95 -11.33 -11.16
C ALA A 112 3.04 -11.43 -12.25
N ALA A 113 2.71 -11.95 -13.44
CA ALA A 113 3.64 -11.97 -14.57
C ALA A 113 3.99 -10.55 -15.04
N GLN A 114 3.00 -9.68 -15.22
CA GLN A 114 3.20 -8.29 -15.67
C GLN A 114 4.04 -7.45 -14.72
N THR A 115 4.08 -7.77 -13.42
CA THR A 115 4.98 -7.07 -12.50
C THR A 115 6.45 -7.19 -12.89
N ARG A 116 6.84 -8.24 -13.63
CA ARG A 116 8.21 -8.43 -14.12
C ARG A 116 8.51 -7.57 -15.36
N GLU A 117 7.48 -6.97 -15.96
CA GLU A 117 7.56 -6.12 -17.16
C GLU A 117 7.70 -4.63 -16.79
N ALA A 118 7.65 -4.27 -15.50
CA ALA A 118 7.82 -2.90 -15.05
C ALA A 118 9.18 -2.34 -15.49
N THR A 119 9.17 -1.19 -16.15
CA THR A 119 10.38 -0.53 -16.71
C THR A 119 10.66 0.83 -16.06
N GLY A 120 9.73 1.35 -15.24
CA GLY A 120 9.88 2.58 -14.46
C GLY A 120 10.00 2.26 -12.96
N ALA A 121 9.03 2.72 -12.17
CA ALA A 121 8.90 2.33 -10.77
C ALA A 121 8.88 0.79 -10.62
N ARG A 122 9.46 0.26 -9.55
CA ARG A 122 9.57 -1.17 -9.34
C ARG A 122 8.24 -1.74 -8.84
N ALA A 123 7.64 -2.65 -9.60
CA ALA A 123 6.51 -3.43 -9.11
C ALA A 123 7.00 -4.49 -8.10
N LEU A 124 6.77 -4.26 -6.81
CA LEU A 124 7.31 -5.07 -5.70
C LEU A 124 6.59 -6.41 -5.52
N GLY A 125 5.41 -6.56 -6.11
CA GLY A 125 4.52 -7.68 -5.89
C GLY A 125 3.16 -7.47 -6.52
N VAL A 126 2.18 -8.22 -6.04
CA VAL A 126 0.77 -7.91 -6.15
C VAL A 126 0.16 -7.82 -4.77
N HIS A 127 -0.81 -6.93 -4.62
CA HIS A 127 -1.71 -6.87 -3.48
C HIS A 127 -3.09 -7.38 -3.93
N SER A 128 -3.66 -8.33 -3.21
CA SER A 128 -5.08 -8.68 -3.38
C SER A 128 -5.91 -7.93 -2.34
N GLU A 129 -6.69 -6.94 -2.76
CA GLU A 129 -7.69 -6.33 -1.89
C GLU A 129 -8.96 -7.19 -1.93
N GLY A 130 -9.15 -8.04 -0.92
CA GLY A 130 -10.16 -9.08 -0.91
C GLY A 130 -9.62 -10.46 -1.34
N PRO A 131 -10.51 -11.44 -1.55
CA PRO A 131 -11.96 -11.31 -1.77
C PRO A 131 -12.82 -11.41 -0.48
N VAL A 132 -12.21 -11.36 0.70
CA VAL A 132 -12.88 -11.65 1.98
C VAL A 132 -13.24 -10.35 2.70
N PHE A 133 -14.50 -9.94 2.64
CA PHE A 133 -14.96 -8.66 3.20
C PHE A 133 -16.17 -8.77 4.13
N GLY A 134 -16.14 -8.00 5.22
CA GLY A 134 -17.23 -7.73 6.14
C GLY A 134 -18.24 -6.74 5.57
N SER A 135 -17.77 -5.74 4.85
CA SER A 135 -18.56 -4.73 4.15
C SER A 135 -17.99 -4.51 2.73
N PRO A 136 -18.85 -4.47 1.70
CA PRO A 136 -18.39 -4.37 0.32
C PRO A 136 -17.77 -3.02 -0.03
N GLY A 137 -18.17 -1.91 0.61
CA GLY A 137 -17.77 -0.58 0.15
C GLY A 137 -18.13 -0.39 -1.33
N ALA A 138 -17.13 -0.07 -2.16
CA ALA A 138 -17.31 0.04 -3.60
C ALA A 138 -17.28 -1.33 -4.32
N HIS A 139 -16.98 -2.45 -3.66
CA HIS A 139 -16.93 -3.79 -4.27
C HIS A 139 -18.30 -4.39 -4.58
N ASN A 140 -18.37 -5.20 -5.65
CA ASN A 140 -19.57 -6.00 -5.91
C ASN A 140 -19.72 -7.07 -4.81
N PRO A 141 -20.80 -7.04 -3.99
CA PRO A 141 -20.99 -8.00 -2.90
C PRO A 141 -21.09 -9.45 -3.37
N GLU A 142 -21.50 -9.70 -4.61
CA GLU A 142 -21.63 -11.06 -5.18
C GLU A 142 -20.28 -11.74 -5.38
N ASN A 143 -19.18 -10.97 -5.40
CA ASN A 143 -17.83 -11.48 -5.57
C ASN A 143 -17.18 -11.91 -4.25
N ILE A 144 -17.76 -11.52 -3.10
CA ILE A 144 -17.18 -11.77 -1.78
C ILE A 144 -17.16 -13.27 -1.50
N GLN A 145 -16.00 -13.77 -1.07
CA GLN A 145 -15.78 -15.17 -0.74
C GLN A 145 -15.53 -15.36 0.76
N LEU A 146 -15.79 -16.57 1.26
CA LEU A 146 -15.33 -16.97 2.59
C LEU A 146 -13.86 -17.40 2.53
N PRO A 147 -13.07 -17.09 3.57
CA PRO A 147 -11.69 -17.52 3.65
C PRO A 147 -11.60 -19.02 3.93
N SER A 148 -10.62 -19.68 3.32
CA SER A 148 -10.24 -21.07 3.63
C SER A 148 -8.76 -21.30 3.36
N VAL A 149 -8.17 -22.36 3.91
CA VAL A 149 -6.77 -22.70 3.62
C VAL A 149 -6.58 -22.93 2.12
N GLU A 150 -7.53 -23.59 1.47
CA GLU A 150 -7.50 -23.88 0.03
C GLU A 150 -7.55 -22.60 -0.82
N LEU A 151 -8.32 -21.58 -0.39
CA LEU A 151 -8.34 -20.29 -1.06
C LEU A 151 -6.97 -19.60 -0.97
N ALA A 152 -6.34 -19.61 0.21
CA ALA A 152 -5.00 -19.06 0.39
C ALA A 152 -3.97 -19.76 -0.49
N GLU A 153 -3.97 -21.09 -0.52
CA GLU A 153 -3.08 -21.91 -1.36
C GLU A 153 -3.28 -21.61 -2.85
N ARG A 154 -4.52 -21.46 -3.32
CA ARG A 154 -4.83 -21.08 -4.71
C ARG A 154 -4.28 -19.70 -5.06
N MET A 155 -4.42 -18.71 -4.17
CA MET A 155 -3.87 -17.36 -4.39
C MET A 155 -2.33 -17.36 -4.44
N LEU A 156 -1.68 -18.13 -3.55
CA LEU A 156 -0.23 -18.29 -3.56
C LEU A 156 0.25 -18.98 -4.84
N ALA A 157 -0.40 -20.06 -5.24
CA ALA A 157 -0.08 -20.80 -6.47
C ALA A 157 -0.29 -19.94 -7.73
N ALA A 158 -1.34 -19.13 -7.77
CA ALA A 158 -1.62 -18.25 -8.91
C ALA A 158 -0.55 -17.19 -9.13
N THR A 159 0.13 -16.73 -8.07
CA THR A 159 1.04 -15.58 -8.12
C THR A 159 2.52 -15.92 -8.19
N ASP A 160 2.92 -17.19 -8.12
CA ASP A 160 4.33 -17.61 -8.25
C ASP A 160 5.29 -16.81 -7.33
N GLY A 161 4.92 -16.69 -6.05
CA GLY A 161 5.70 -15.97 -5.04
C GLY A 161 5.64 -14.44 -5.14
N ARG A 162 4.78 -13.89 -6.02
CA ARG A 162 4.58 -12.44 -6.19
C ARG A 162 3.47 -11.86 -5.33
N LEU A 163 2.61 -12.65 -4.68
CA LEU A 163 1.69 -12.13 -3.68
C LEU A 163 2.47 -11.55 -2.50
N LYS A 164 2.26 -10.26 -2.21
CA LYS A 164 2.96 -9.54 -1.13
C LYS A 164 2.04 -8.99 -0.07
N ALA A 165 0.80 -8.68 -0.42
CA ALA A 165 -0.19 -8.25 0.54
C ALA A 165 -1.57 -8.83 0.21
N VAL A 166 -2.37 -9.08 1.25
CA VAL A 166 -3.80 -9.40 1.13
C VAL A 166 -4.58 -8.57 2.15
N THR A 167 -5.56 -7.81 1.68
CA THR A 167 -6.55 -7.16 2.55
C THR A 167 -7.71 -8.11 2.79
N LEU A 168 -8.10 -8.30 4.05
CA LEU A 168 -9.30 -9.04 4.41
C LEU A 168 -9.99 -8.54 5.68
N ALA A 169 -11.24 -8.99 5.83
CA ALA A 169 -12.02 -8.88 7.05
C ALA A 169 -11.86 -10.16 7.91
N PRO A 170 -11.12 -10.11 9.04
CA PRO A 170 -10.76 -11.31 9.80
C PRO A 170 -11.92 -11.90 10.62
N GLU A 171 -13.04 -11.19 10.77
CA GLU A 171 -14.22 -11.71 11.47
C GLU A 171 -14.96 -12.83 10.71
N LYS A 172 -14.57 -13.11 9.45
CA LYS A 172 -15.20 -14.15 8.64
C LYS A 172 -14.79 -15.56 9.10
N PRO A 173 -15.73 -16.53 9.14
CA PRO A 173 -15.42 -17.91 9.48
C PRO A 173 -14.33 -18.49 8.57
N GLY A 174 -13.30 -19.10 9.16
CA GLY A 174 -12.15 -19.68 8.43
C GLY A 174 -10.95 -18.75 8.27
N ALA A 175 -11.04 -17.48 8.71
CA ALA A 175 -9.99 -16.49 8.51
C ALA A 175 -8.65 -16.85 9.16
N GLU A 176 -8.64 -17.45 10.35
CA GLU A 176 -7.38 -17.80 11.03
C GLU A 176 -6.50 -18.73 10.17
N GLY A 177 -7.09 -19.80 9.61
CA GLY A 177 -6.37 -20.74 8.75
C GLY A 177 -5.86 -20.07 7.46
N PHE A 178 -6.70 -19.23 6.85
CA PHE A 178 -6.34 -18.45 5.67
C PHE A 178 -5.15 -17.51 5.95
N ILE A 179 -5.24 -16.71 7.01
CA ILE A 179 -4.20 -15.76 7.44
C ILE A 179 -2.89 -16.49 7.71
N ARG A 180 -2.92 -17.54 8.55
CA ARG A 180 -1.69 -18.27 8.92
C ARG A 180 -1.01 -18.92 7.72
N THR A 181 -1.79 -19.41 6.75
CA THR A 181 -1.26 -19.99 5.50
C THR A 181 -0.52 -18.94 4.67
N LEU A 182 -1.13 -17.75 4.49
CA LEU A 182 -0.49 -16.65 3.77
C LEU A 182 0.74 -16.09 4.50
N LYS A 183 0.68 -15.96 5.84
CA LYS A 183 1.80 -15.53 6.67
C LYS A 183 2.99 -16.48 6.59
N ALA A 184 2.74 -17.79 6.57
CA ALA A 184 3.80 -18.80 6.39
C ALA A 184 4.52 -18.66 5.04
N ALA A 185 3.87 -18.10 4.02
CA ALA A 185 4.45 -17.78 2.72
C ALA A 185 5.08 -16.37 2.64
N GLY A 186 5.11 -15.61 3.73
CA GLY A 186 5.71 -14.26 3.79
C GLY A 186 4.83 -13.16 3.19
N VAL A 187 3.51 -13.38 3.07
CA VAL A 187 2.54 -12.37 2.63
C VAL A 187 2.16 -11.46 3.80
N SER A 188 2.16 -10.14 3.59
CA SER A 188 1.64 -9.17 4.55
C SER A 188 0.11 -9.24 4.61
N ILE A 189 -0.47 -9.20 5.80
CA ILE A 189 -1.91 -9.30 5.98
C ILE A 189 -2.45 -7.97 6.48
N HIS A 190 -3.33 -7.38 5.68
CA HIS A 190 -3.95 -6.11 5.97
C HIS A 190 -5.40 -6.31 6.42
N PHE A 191 -5.78 -5.63 7.49
CA PHE A 191 -7.15 -5.55 7.98
C PHE A 191 -7.88 -4.47 7.19
N GLY A 192 -9.01 -4.79 6.57
CA GLY A 192 -9.81 -3.81 5.83
C GLY A 192 -11.20 -4.33 5.52
N HIS A 193 -12.10 -3.43 5.11
CA HIS A 193 -13.48 -3.77 4.74
C HIS A 193 -14.20 -4.62 5.80
N SER A 194 -13.91 -4.36 7.07
CA SER A 194 -14.30 -5.21 8.17
C SER A 194 -15.38 -4.56 9.02
N MET A 195 -16.30 -5.39 9.49
CA MET A 195 -17.32 -5.05 10.49
C MET A 195 -16.99 -5.76 11.82
N ALA A 196 -15.72 -6.07 12.06
CA ALA A 196 -15.26 -6.70 13.28
C ALA A 196 -15.66 -5.88 14.51
N ARG A 197 -15.85 -6.60 15.62
CA ARG A 197 -16.04 -5.95 16.90
C ARG A 197 -14.70 -5.47 17.45
N PRO A 198 -14.64 -4.28 18.07
CA PRO A 198 -13.41 -3.74 18.66
C PRO A 198 -12.70 -4.73 19.61
N GLU A 199 -13.46 -5.48 20.41
CA GLU A 199 -12.90 -6.44 21.37
C GLU A 199 -12.19 -7.64 20.74
N ASP A 200 -12.42 -7.92 19.46
CA ASP A 200 -11.77 -9.04 18.76
C ASP A 200 -10.42 -8.67 18.15
N ILE A 201 -10.07 -7.37 18.07
CA ILE A 201 -8.85 -6.89 17.41
C ILE A 201 -7.57 -7.57 17.94
N PRO A 202 -7.33 -7.68 19.27
CA PRO A 202 -6.13 -8.35 19.77
C PRO A 202 -6.02 -9.81 19.31
N ARG A 203 -7.16 -10.51 19.16
CA ARG A 203 -7.19 -11.88 18.63
C ARG A 203 -6.75 -11.90 17.18
N TYR A 204 -7.23 -10.99 16.35
CA TYR A 204 -6.84 -10.94 14.94
C TYR A 204 -5.36 -10.58 14.78
N VAL A 205 -4.83 -9.65 15.57
CA VAL A 205 -3.38 -9.36 15.63
C VAL A 205 -2.59 -10.64 15.93
N SER A 206 -3.06 -11.48 16.87
CA SER A 206 -2.41 -12.77 17.19
C SER A 206 -2.41 -13.81 16.06
N TRP A 207 -3.27 -13.64 15.05
CA TRP A 207 -3.28 -14.47 13.84
C TRP A 207 -2.22 -14.02 12.82
N GLY A 208 -1.76 -12.77 12.92
CA GLY A 208 -0.69 -12.21 12.09
C GLY A 208 -1.13 -11.05 11.20
N ILE A 209 -2.14 -10.27 11.58
CA ILE A 209 -2.42 -8.98 10.91
C ILE A 209 -1.21 -8.05 11.11
N ASP A 210 -0.71 -7.46 10.03
CA ASP A 210 0.45 -6.56 10.02
C ASP A 210 0.04 -5.09 9.90
N ALA A 211 -1.00 -4.82 9.12
CA ALA A 211 -1.40 -3.48 8.76
C ALA A 211 -2.92 -3.33 8.66
N VAL A 212 -3.37 -2.09 8.51
CA VAL A 212 -4.74 -1.70 8.22
C VAL A 212 -4.76 -1.04 6.84
N THR A 213 -5.66 -1.48 5.96
CA THR A 213 -5.93 -0.85 4.67
C THR A 213 -6.86 0.34 4.89
N HIS A 214 -6.53 1.47 4.27
CA HIS A 214 -7.27 2.74 4.20
C HIS A 214 -8.04 3.05 5.49
N MET A 215 -7.28 3.21 6.58
CA MET A 215 -7.75 3.54 7.91
C MET A 215 -8.88 4.60 7.86
N TYR A 216 -9.99 4.29 8.56
CA TYR A 216 -11.27 5.00 8.56
C TYR A 216 -12.23 4.68 7.39
N ASN A 217 -11.77 4.18 6.25
CA ASN A 217 -12.61 3.87 5.10
C ASN A 217 -13.22 2.46 5.22
N VAL A 218 -14.53 2.36 4.94
CA VAL A 218 -15.30 1.10 4.99
C VAL A 218 -15.19 0.39 6.35
N MET A 219 -15.11 1.17 7.44
CA MET A 219 -15.08 0.69 8.82
C MET A 219 -16.18 1.38 9.65
N PRO A 220 -16.92 0.65 10.50
CA PRO A 220 -17.97 1.24 11.32
C PRO A 220 -17.42 2.11 12.45
N THR A 221 -18.01 3.28 12.61
CA THR A 221 -17.91 4.09 13.84
C THR A 221 -19.13 3.81 14.71
N TYR A 222 -18.92 3.60 16.01
CA TYR A 222 -20.01 3.32 16.94
C TYR A 222 -20.38 4.59 17.71
N PRO A 223 -21.67 4.99 17.76
CA PRO A 223 -22.09 6.15 18.52
C PRO A 223 -21.94 5.91 20.03
N PRO A 224 -21.83 6.97 20.86
CA PRO A 224 -21.89 6.85 22.31
C PRO A 224 -23.16 6.12 22.75
N GLY A 225 -23.01 5.18 23.68
CA GLY A 225 -24.16 4.48 24.26
C GLY A 225 -24.96 5.37 25.22
N ASN A 226 -26.06 4.82 25.73
CA ASN A 226 -27.02 5.50 26.62
C ASN A 226 -26.42 5.99 27.95
N MET A 227 -25.21 5.56 28.27
CA MET A 227 -24.45 5.93 29.48
C MET A 227 -23.67 7.25 29.31
N GLY A 228 -23.67 7.86 28.12
CA GLY A 228 -22.94 9.10 27.84
C GLY A 228 -21.43 8.94 27.78
N VAL A 229 -20.91 7.71 27.74
CA VAL A 229 -19.49 7.39 27.60
C VAL A 229 -19.19 7.02 26.16
N HIS A 230 -18.07 7.50 25.63
CA HIS A 230 -17.55 7.06 24.34
C HIS A 230 -17.25 5.56 24.40
N VAL A 231 -17.87 4.80 23.49
CA VAL A 231 -17.58 3.38 23.30
C VAL A 231 -16.42 3.29 22.31
N VAL A 232 -15.48 2.39 22.59
CA VAL A 232 -14.36 2.10 21.68
C VAL A 232 -14.95 1.70 20.33
N SER A 233 -14.63 2.45 19.28
CA SER A 233 -14.97 2.10 17.90
C SER A 233 -13.94 1.15 17.30
N LEU A 234 -14.25 0.57 16.13
CA LEU A 234 -13.30 -0.33 15.45
C LEU A 234 -11.97 0.38 15.19
N THR A 235 -12.04 1.61 14.69
CA THR A 235 -10.89 2.46 14.42
C THR A 235 -10.09 2.79 15.68
N ASP A 236 -10.76 3.00 16.81
CA ASP A 236 -10.10 3.28 18.09
C ASP A 236 -9.29 2.05 18.55
N ALA A 237 -9.87 0.85 18.41
CA ALA A 237 -9.18 -0.40 18.73
C ALA A 237 -7.96 -0.63 17.83
N LEU A 238 -8.07 -0.37 16.53
CA LEU A 238 -6.94 -0.48 15.59
C LEU A 238 -5.81 0.50 15.91
N ILE A 239 -6.15 1.75 16.28
CA ILE A 239 -5.16 2.75 16.70
C ILE A 239 -4.48 2.32 18.00
N ALA A 240 -5.23 1.73 18.93
CA ALA A 240 -4.73 1.27 20.22
C ALA A 240 -3.75 0.09 20.11
N GLU A 241 -3.73 -0.66 19.00
CA GLU A 241 -2.78 -1.76 18.77
C GLU A 241 -1.42 -1.25 18.30
N PRO A 242 -0.37 -1.30 19.16
CA PRO A 242 0.91 -0.66 18.86
C PRO A 242 1.70 -1.34 17.75
N THR A 243 1.36 -2.57 17.38
CA THR A 243 2.08 -3.36 16.36
C THR A 243 1.49 -3.21 14.96
N LEU A 244 0.34 -2.55 14.81
CA LEU A 244 -0.30 -2.37 13.51
C LEU A 244 0.18 -1.09 12.82
N ALA A 245 0.58 -1.24 11.57
CA ALA A 245 0.77 -0.11 10.67
C ALA A 245 -0.60 0.33 10.09
N LEU A 246 -0.85 1.62 9.99
CA LEU A 246 -2.12 2.19 9.55
C LEU A 246 -1.94 2.84 8.18
N GLY A 247 -2.48 2.21 7.14
CA GLY A 247 -2.51 2.74 5.78
C GLY A 247 -3.53 3.87 5.67
N LEU A 248 -3.15 4.98 5.04
CA LEU A 248 -3.97 6.18 5.01
C LEU A 248 -4.01 6.79 3.60
N VAL A 249 -5.21 6.95 3.06
CA VAL A 249 -5.46 7.75 1.86
C VAL A 249 -5.55 9.23 2.26
N CYS A 250 -4.45 9.96 2.08
CA CYS A 250 -4.29 11.33 2.59
C CYS A 250 -4.59 12.39 1.52
N ASP A 251 -5.76 12.31 0.87
CA ASP A 251 -6.20 13.25 -0.18
C ASP A 251 -7.12 14.39 0.33
N GLY A 252 -7.51 14.34 1.61
CA GLY A 252 -8.43 15.30 2.24
C GLY A 252 -9.91 15.09 1.88
N ILE A 253 -10.24 14.03 1.15
CA ILE A 253 -11.60 13.63 0.77
C ILE A 253 -11.97 12.33 1.48
N HIS A 254 -11.12 11.31 1.38
CA HIS A 254 -11.31 10.00 2.03
C HIS A 254 -11.27 10.11 3.54
N VAL A 255 -10.37 10.97 4.05
CA VAL A 255 -10.17 11.19 5.48
C VAL A 255 -10.14 12.68 5.76
N GLU A 256 -10.89 13.08 6.79
CA GLU A 256 -10.95 14.46 7.25
C GLU A 256 -9.56 14.91 7.77
N PRO A 257 -9.07 16.13 7.43
CA PRO A 257 -7.72 16.57 7.76
C PRO A 257 -7.33 16.58 9.25
N GLN A 258 -8.26 16.80 10.18
CA GLN A 258 -7.98 16.69 11.63
C GLN A 258 -7.72 15.25 12.04
N MET A 259 -8.39 14.26 11.42
CA MET A 259 -8.11 12.84 11.67
C MET A 259 -6.72 12.43 11.18
N VAL A 260 -6.26 13.01 10.06
CA VAL A 260 -4.86 12.86 9.59
C VAL A 260 -3.88 13.40 10.63
N ARG A 261 -4.14 14.61 11.16
CA ARG A 261 -3.30 15.22 12.20
C ARG A 261 -3.26 14.40 13.49
N LEU A 262 -4.36 13.73 13.84
CA LEU A 262 -4.45 12.83 14.98
C LEU A 262 -3.55 11.61 14.78
N LEU A 263 -3.64 10.93 13.63
CA LEU A 263 -2.76 9.80 13.33
C LEU A 263 -1.28 10.20 13.24
N ALA A 264 -0.99 11.42 12.78
CA ALA A 264 0.37 11.96 12.74
C ALA A 264 1.00 12.18 14.14
N GLN A 265 0.23 12.07 15.23
CA GLN A 265 0.78 12.07 16.60
C GLN A 265 1.35 10.71 17.02
N LEU A 266 1.06 9.64 16.27
CA LEU A 266 1.60 8.31 16.53
C LEU A 266 3.09 8.24 16.14
N PRO A 267 3.84 7.25 16.65
CA PRO A 267 5.19 6.97 16.15
C PRO A 267 5.23 6.85 14.62
N ALA A 268 6.30 7.34 14.00
CA ALA A 268 6.39 7.49 12.54
C ALA A 268 6.30 6.17 11.76
N ASP A 269 6.56 5.04 12.40
CA ASP A 269 6.44 3.68 11.85
C ASP A 269 5.00 3.11 11.94
N ARG A 270 4.08 3.82 12.60
CA ARG A 270 2.68 3.40 12.76
C ARG A 270 1.77 3.83 11.62
N VAL A 271 2.19 4.76 10.77
CA VAL A 271 1.35 5.29 9.68
C VAL A 271 2.12 5.24 8.39
N PHE A 272 1.50 4.70 7.34
CA PHE A 272 2.01 4.79 5.97
C PHE A 272 0.94 5.37 5.07
N LEU A 273 1.38 6.02 3.99
CA LEU A 273 0.49 6.58 3.00
C LEU A 273 0.32 5.58 1.86
N GLU A 274 -0.91 5.46 1.40
CA GLU A 274 -1.26 4.73 0.18
C GLU A 274 -2.22 5.59 -0.64
N THR A 275 -2.24 5.39 -1.94
CA THR A 275 -3.06 6.25 -2.80
C THR A 275 -4.47 5.71 -2.98
N ASP A 276 -4.63 4.39 -2.90
CA ASP A 276 -5.84 3.70 -3.38
C ASP A 276 -6.23 4.16 -4.80
N ALA A 277 -5.21 4.49 -5.61
CA ALA A 277 -5.44 5.18 -6.87
C ALA A 277 -6.03 4.24 -7.92
N MET A 278 -6.90 4.83 -8.73
CA MET A 278 -7.53 4.22 -9.89
C MET A 278 -6.88 4.70 -11.20
N LYS A 279 -7.32 4.17 -12.35
CA LYS A 279 -6.96 4.79 -13.63
C LYS A 279 -7.46 6.25 -13.65
N TYR A 280 -6.72 7.10 -14.34
CA TYR A 280 -6.89 8.54 -14.42
C TYR A 280 -6.72 9.32 -13.11
N ALA A 281 -6.15 8.72 -12.05
CA ALA A 281 -5.78 9.44 -10.85
C ALA A 281 -4.95 10.69 -11.18
N GLY A 282 -5.31 11.84 -10.60
CA GLY A 282 -4.70 13.13 -10.89
C GLY A 282 -5.17 13.82 -12.19
N THR A 283 -6.12 13.24 -12.94
CA THR A 283 -6.66 13.82 -14.19
C THR A 283 -8.04 14.45 -13.97
N PRO A 284 -8.18 15.79 -14.03
CA PRO A 284 -9.45 16.47 -13.81
C PRO A 284 -10.53 16.06 -14.81
N GLY A 285 -11.73 15.75 -14.32
CA GLY A 285 -12.91 15.46 -15.15
C GLY A 285 -12.91 14.10 -15.84
N ALA A 286 -11.95 13.22 -15.54
CA ALA A 286 -11.95 11.86 -16.07
C ALA A 286 -13.08 11.02 -15.46
N THR A 287 -13.70 10.18 -16.29
CA THR A 287 -14.71 9.21 -15.87
C THR A 287 -14.36 7.84 -16.40
N PHE A 288 -14.68 6.80 -15.63
CA PHE A 288 -14.53 5.42 -16.05
C PHE A 288 -15.48 4.52 -15.27
N GLU A 289 -15.75 3.34 -15.81
CA GLU A 289 -16.48 2.29 -15.11
C GLU A 289 -15.52 1.48 -14.25
N PHE A 290 -15.81 1.40 -12.95
CA PHE A 290 -14.99 0.65 -11.99
C PHE A 290 -15.24 -0.87 -12.06
N TYR A 291 -16.44 -1.26 -12.49
CA TYR A 291 -16.80 -2.65 -12.83
C TYR A 291 -17.33 -2.69 -14.26
N PRO A 292 -16.94 -3.69 -15.07
CA PRO A 292 -17.63 -3.97 -16.32
C PRO A 292 -19.06 -4.48 -16.08
#